data_AF-U1N4L5-F1
#
_entry.id   AF-U1N4L5-F1
#
_cell.length_a   1.000
_cell.length_b   1.000
_cell.length_c   1.000
_cell.angle_alpha   90.00
_cell.angle_beta   90.00
_cell.angle_gamma   90.00
#
_symmetry.space_group_name_H-M   'P 1'
#
loop_
_entity.id
_entity.type
_entity.pdbx_description
1 polymer ?
#
loop_
_entity_poly.entity_id
_entity_poly.type
_entity_poly.pdbx_seq_one_letter_code
_entity_poly.pdbx_strand_id
1 'polypeptide(L)'
;MVGHVAPEAAVGGPIALLEDGDEITVDIPARELSVDVSDAELDQRREAWTSRDPRYTSGVLAKYGQTFGSAANGAVTSPGAKQN
;
A
#
# COMPACT_ATOMS: atom_id res chain seq x y z
N MET A 1 6.09 14.50 -7.98
CA MET A 1 5.25 13.93 -6.91
C MET A 1 4.84 12.53 -7.36
N VAL A 2 5.00 11.54 -6.48
CA VAL A 2 4.50 10.17 -6.69
C VAL A 2 3.32 9.95 -5.75
N GLY A 3 2.25 9.33 -6.23
CA GLY A 3 1.04 9.02 -5.47
C GLY A 3 0.42 7.72 -5.98
N HIS A 4 -0.66 7.27 -5.32
CA HIS A 4 -1.35 6.01 -5.65
C HIS A 4 -0.44 4.77 -5.64
N VAL A 5 0.63 4.79 -4.82
CA VAL A 5 1.49 3.62 -4.61
C VAL A 5 0.64 2.47 -4.10
N ALA A 6 0.74 1.32 -4.76
CA ALA A 6 -0.06 0.14 -4.49
C ALA A 6 0.84 -1.12 -4.48
N PRO A 7 0.59 -2.10 -3.59
CA PRO A 7 -0.43 -2.08 -2.53
C PRO A 7 -0.16 -1.02 -1.47
N GLU A 8 -1.23 -0.47 -0.89
CA GLU A 8 -1.15 0.61 0.09
C GLU A 8 -0.62 0.14 1.46
N ALA A 9 -0.13 1.07 2.28
CA ALA A 9 0.43 0.73 3.59
C ALA A 9 -0.57 0.02 4.50
N ALA A 10 -1.87 0.38 4.39
CA ALA A 10 -2.93 -0.17 5.22
C ALA A 10 -3.16 -1.67 5.03
N VAL A 11 -2.77 -2.23 3.87
CA VAL A 11 -2.88 -3.67 3.58
C VAL A 11 -1.53 -4.39 3.63
N GLY A 12 -0.48 -3.74 4.15
CA GLY A 12 0.85 -4.33 4.27
C GLY A 12 1.64 -4.37 2.96
N GLY A 13 1.36 -3.47 2.02
CA GLY A 13 2.19 -3.31 0.83
C GLY A 13 3.62 -2.88 1.16
N PRO A 14 4.56 -2.93 0.21
CA PRO A 14 5.98 -2.64 0.46
C PRO A 14 6.24 -1.28 1.13
N ILE A 15 5.44 -0.27 0.80
CA ILE A 15 5.53 1.07 1.42
C ILE A 15 5.24 1.08 2.93
N ALA A 16 4.59 0.03 3.46
CA ALA A 16 4.37 -0.15 4.90
C ALA A 16 5.62 -0.58 5.68
N LEU A 17 6.64 -1.08 4.97
CA LEU A 17 7.84 -1.72 5.53
C LEU A 17 9.05 -0.79 5.51
N LEU A 18 8.89 0.42 4.96
CA LEU A 18 9.96 1.41 4.88
C LEU A 18 10.21 2.02 6.24
N GLU A 19 11.49 2.27 6.52
CA GLU A 19 11.97 2.86 7.76
C GLU A 19 12.77 4.13 7.47
N ASP A 20 12.91 4.99 8.49
CA ASP A 20 13.69 6.21 8.35
C ASP A 20 15.15 5.88 8.03
N GLY A 21 15.65 6.42 6.92
CA GLY A 21 17.01 6.19 6.44
C GLY A 21 17.14 5.21 5.29
N ASP A 22 16.06 4.49 4.92
CA ASP A 22 16.06 3.68 3.69
C ASP A 22 16.26 4.58 2.45
N GLU A 23 17.12 4.16 1.53
CA GLU A 23 17.39 4.90 0.30
C GLU A 23 16.35 4.53 -0.78
N ILE A 24 15.74 5.55 -1.38
CA ILE A 24 14.70 5.38 -2.41
C ILE A 24 15.21 5.88 -3.75
N THR A 25 15.14 5.01 -4.76
CA THR A 25 15.44 5.37 -6.14
C THR A 25 14.15 5.68 -6.90
N VAL A 26 14.12 6.84 -7.55
CA VAL A 26 13.03 7.26 -8.45
C VAL A 26 13.62 7.49 -9.83
N ASP A 27 13.50 6.49 -10.72
CA ASP A 27 13.96 6.58 -12.09
C ASP A 27 12.77 6.78 -13.05
N ILE A 28 12.61 8.03 -13.51
CA ILE A 28 11.51 8.40 -14.42
C ILE A 28 11.69 7.79 -15.82
N PRO A 29 12.88 7.86 -16.46
CA PRO A 29 13.13 7.15 -17.71
C PRO A 29 12.82 5.65 -17.68
N ALA A 30 13.27 4.94 -16.64
CA ALA A 30 13.07 3.51 -16.47
C ALA A 30 11.65 3.15 -15.98
N ARG A 31 10.89 4.15 -15.49
CA ARG A 31 9.59 3.97 -14.81
C ARG A 31 9.71 3.07 -13.59
N GLU A 32 10.81 3.23 -12.87
CA GLU A 32 11.16 2.45 -11.70
C GLU A 32 11.01 3.29 -10.43
N LEU A 33 10.45 2.65 -9.41
CA LEU A 33 10.45 3.12 -8.03
C LEU A 33 10.89 1.93 -7.17
N SER A 34 12.06 2.04 -6.57
CA SER A 34 12.68 0.96 -5.79
C SER A 34 13.27 1.51 -4.48
N VAL A 35 13.49 0.60 -3.53
CA VAL A 35 14.15 0.86 -2.26
C VAL A 35 15.42 0.03 -2.19
N ASP A 36 16.52 0.61 -1.71
CA ASP A 36 17.78 -0.10 -1.50
C ASP A 36 17.77 -0.89 -0.18
N VAL A 37 16.87 -1.87 -0.11
CA VAL A 37 16.73 -2.81 1.00
C VAL A 37 16.57 -4.20 0.40
N SER A 38 17.34 -5.16 0.91
CA SER A 38 17.30 -6.54 0.40
C SER A 38 15.94 -7.20 0.62
N ASP A 39 15.57 -8.15 -0.25
CA ASP A 39 14.32 -8.91 -0.12
C ASP A 39 14.21 -9.62 1.24
N ALA A 40 15.32 -10.16 1.77
CA ALA A 40 15.35 -10.84 3.05
C ALA A 40 15.02 -9.90 4.23
N GLU A 41 15.52 -8.67 4.19
CA GLU A 41 15.21 -7.64 5.19
C GLU A 41 13.75 -7.19 5.07
N LEU A 42 13.24 -6.99 3.85
CA LEU A 42 11.83 -6.68 3.62
C LEU A 42 10.90 -7.81 4.09
N ASP A 43 11.30 -9.07 3.91
CA ASP A 43 10.57 -10.24 4.42
C ASP A 43 10.54 -10.25 5.94
N GLN A 44 11.67 -10.00 6.60
CA GLN A 44 11.73 -9.88 8.06
C GLN A 44 10.85 -8.75 8.59
N ARG A 45 10.91 -7.57 7.97
CA ARG A 45 10.05 -6.43 8.34
C ARG A 45 8.57 -6.74 8.11
N ARG A 46 8.25 -7.52 7.07
CA ARG A 46 6.87 -7.98 6.80
C ARG A 46 6.35 -8.95 7.87
N GLU A 47 7.19 -9.83 8.38
CA GLU A 47 6.82 -10.71 9.50
C GLU A 47 6.55 -9.93 10.80
N ALA A 48 7.30 -8.84 11.02
CA ALA A 48 7.08 -7.95 12.16
C ALA A 48 5.91 -6.96 11.95
N TRP A 49 5.45 -6.77 10.72
CA TRP A 49 4.41 -5.81 10.39
C TRP A 49 3.06 -6.22 10.97
N THR A 50 2.40 -5.27 11.64
CA THR A 50 1.02 -5.42 12.11
C THR A 50 0.17 -4.29 11.59
N SER A 51 -0.99 -4.64 11.03
CA SER A 51 -1.97 -3.63 10.58
C SER A 51 -2.40 -2.75 11.75
N ARG A 52 -2.52 -1.45 11.48
CA ARG A 52 -3.13 -0.52 12.42
C ARG A 52 -4.63 -0.77 12.50
N ASP A 53 -5.21 -0.56 13.69
CA ASP A 53 -6.65 -0.60 13.86
C ASP A 53 -7.34 0.48 13.02
N PRO A 54 -8.50 0.18 12.41
CA PRO A 54 -9.27 1.18 11.68
C PRO A 54 -9.66 2.34 12.60
N ARG A 55 -9.37 3.56 12.18
CA ARG A 55 -9.77 4.78 12.92
C ARG A 55 -11.30 4.90 13.09
N TYR A 56 -12.05 4.36 12.13
CA TYR A 56 -13.51 4.39 12.12
C TYR A 56 -14.03 2.96 12.07
N THR A 57 -14.77 2.57 13.11
CA THR A 57 -15.37 1.24 13.24
C THR A 57 -16.86 1.21 12.89
N SER A 58 -17.48 2.38 12.66
CA SER A 58 -18.87 2.51 12.21
C SER A 58 -19.07 3.67 11.22
N GLY A 59 -20.27 3.77 10.66
CA GLY A 59 -20.66 4.84 9.73
C GLY A 59 -20.08 4.69 8.32
N VAL A 60 -20.16 5.76 7.54
CA VAL A 60 -19.78 5.76 6.11
C VAL A 60 -18.30 5.48 5.89
N LEU A 61 -17.42 5.93 6.80
CA LEU A 61 -15.97 5.73 6.67
C LEU A 61 -15.54 4.30 7.03
N ALA A 62 -16.25 3.63 7.95
CA ALA A 62 -16.04 2.20 8.18
C ALA A 62 -16.45 1.39 6.94
N LYS A 63 -17.60 1.72 6.33
CA LYS A 63 -18.02 1.11 5.05
C LYS A 63 -16.98 1.38 3.95
N TYR A 64 -16.47 2.60 3.85
CA TYR A 64 -15.44 2.97 2.87
C TYR A 64 -14.22 2.05 2.99
N GLY A 65 -13.62 1.97 4.18
CA GLY A 65 -12.42 1.14 4.41
C GLY A 65 -12.64 -0.35 4.15
N GLN A 66 -13.86 -0.86 4.33
CA GLN A 66 -14.20 -2.26 4.08
C GLN A 66 -14.48 -2.58 2.60
N THR A 67 -14.90 -1.60 1.79
CA THR A 67 -15.52 -1.86 0.48
C THR A 67 -14.74 -1.33 -0.71
N PHE A 68 -13.89 -0.32 -0.55
CA PHE A 68 -13.10 0.22 -1.65
C PHE A 68 -12.00 -0.76 -2.09
N GLY A 69 -11.57 -0.69 -3.35
CA GLY A 69 -10.45 -1.47 -3.89
C GLY A 69 -9.16 -0.67 -3.92
N SER A 70 -8.08 -1.30 -4.39
CA SER A 70 -6.78 -0.62 -4.59
C SER A 70 -6.89 0.54 -5.57
N ALA A 71 -6.09 1.59 -5.35
CA ALA A 71 -5.95 2.71 -6.28
C ALA A 71 -5.45 2.26 -7.67
N ALA A 72 -4.68 1.17 -7.75
CA ALA A 72 -4.25 0.56 -9.02
C ALA A 72 -5.45 0.16 -9.92
N ASN A 73 -6.60 -0.13 -9.31
CA ASN A 73 -7.83 -0.53 -9.99
C ASN A 73 -8.91 0.58 -9.90
N GLY A 74 -8.51 1.83 -9.70
CA GLY A 74 -9.40 2.99 -9.66
C GLY A 74 -10.20 3.16 -8.36
N ALA A 75 -9.85 2.45 -7.29
CA ALA A 75 -10.51 2.55 -5.98
C ALA A 75 -12.04 2.41 -6.06
N VAL A 76 -12.52 1.43 -6.82
CA VAL A 76 -13.96 1.19 -6.99
C VAL A 76 -14.55 0.33 -5.87
N THR A 77 -15.85 0.48 -5.59
CA THR A 77 -16.59 -0.31 -4.58
C THR A 77 -17.55 -1.33 -5.18
N SER A 78 -18.05 -1.08 -6.38
CA SER A 78 -19.03 -1.93 -7.02
C SER A 78 -18.39 -3.28 -7.39
N PRO A 79 -19.01 -4.43 -7.02
CA PRO A 79 -18.44 -5.75 -7.31
C PRO A 79 -18.13 -5.97 -8.79
N GLY A 80 -19.00 -5.51 -9.70
CA GLY A 80 -18.78 -5.63 -11.15
C GLY A 80 -17.63 -4.80 -11.69
N ALA A 81 -17.22 -3.73 -10.99
CA ALA A 81 -16.07 -2.92 -11.38
C ALA A 81 -14.74 -3.49 -10.84
N LYS A 82 -14.78 -4.32 -9.79
CA LYS A 82 -13.59 -4.96 -9.18
C LYS A 82 -13.07 -6.20 -9.91
N GLN A 83 -13.86 -6.78 -10.83
CA GLN A 83 -13.58 -8.08 -11.48
C GLN A 83 -12.83 -7.98 -12.82
N ASN A 84 -12.51 -6.77 -13.28
CA ASN A 84 -11.80 -6.54 -14.55
C ASN A 84 -10.30 -6.29 -14.31
#